data_AF-A0A358EII5-F1
#
_entry.id   AF-A0A358EII5-F1
#
_cell.length_a   1.000
_cell.length_b   1.000
_cell.length_c   1.000
_cell.angle_alpha   90.00
_cell.angle_beta   90.00
_cell.angle_gamma   90.00
#
_symmetry.space_group_name_H-M   'P 1'
#
loop_
_entity.id
_entity.type
_entity.pdbx_description
1 polymer ?
#
loop_
_entity_poly.entity_id
_entity_poly.type
_entity_poly.pdbx_seq_one_letter_code
_entity_poly.pdbx_strand_id
1 'polypeptide(L)'
;MDQRSPKKLGILLSIGADHPNFNHGLQLAAAALNAQNEVYLYCLDEAVCAVSDERLQTLKGHGLRLFACSFASKQRGLPETENAIYGGLTMLSDVMASTDRLVSFN
;
A
#
# COMPACT_ATOMS: atom_id res chain seq x y z
N MET A 1 17.05 -19.69 -17.38
CA MET A 1 16.88 -19.13 -16.03
C MET A 1 16.42 -17.69 -16.23
N ASP A 2 15.12 -17.44 -16.08
CA ASP A 2 14.51 -16.11 -16.26
C ASP A 2 15.06 -15.17 -15.18
N GLN A 3 16.05 -14.34 -15.52
CA GLN A 3 16.49 -13.23 -14.67
C GLN A 3 15.39 -12.17 -14.66
N ARG A 4 14.30 -12.42 -13.93
CA ARG A 4 13.35 -11.35 -13.62
C ARG A 4 13.98 -10.48 -12.55
N SER A 5 14.55 -9.35 -12.98
CA SER A 5 14.95 -8.28 -12.07
C SER A 5 13.79 -7.97 -11.11
N PRO A 6 14.07 -7.69 -9.83
CA PRO A 6 13.02 -7.36 -8.86
C PRO A 6 12.24 -6.17 -9.38
N LYS A 7 10.97 -6.40 -9.69
CA LYS A 7 10.05 -5.36 -10.16
C LYS A 7 9.57 -4.58 -8.95
N LYS A 8 9.40 -3.27 -9.13
CA LYS A 8 8.79 -2.42 -8.12
C LYS A 8 7.30 -2.32 -8.44
N LEU A 9 6.46 -2.88 -7.58
CA LEU A 9 5.01 -2.85 -7.72
C LEU A 9 4.44 -1.80 -6.76
N GLY A 10 3.81 -0.78 -7.31
CA GLY A 10 2.98 0.14 -6.56
C GLY A 10 1.54 -0.34 -6.50
N ILE A 11 0.93 -0.33 -5.33
CA ILE A 11 -0.46 -0.68 -5.09
C ILE A 11 -1.12 0.53 -4.43
N LEU A 12 -2.20 1.02 -5.01
CA LEU A 12 -2.97 2.13 -4.47
C LEU A 12 -4.33 1.58 -4.02
N LEU A 13 -4.68 1.77 -2.77
CA LEU A 13 -5.96 1.38 -2.21
C LEU A 13 -6.77 2.64 -1.89
N SER A 14 -7.96 2.76 -2.46
CA SER A 14 -8.92 3.84 -2.14
C SER A 14 -10.14 3.32 -1.35
N ILE A 15 -10.18 2.01 -1.09
CA ILE A 15 -11.29 1.27 -0.51
C ILE A 15 -10.98 0.76 0.89
N GLY A 16 -12.02 0.68 1.72
CA GLY A 16 -11.92 0.10 3.06
C GLY A 16 -11.70 -1.42 3.07
N ALA A 17 -11.33 -1.95 4.25
CA ALA A 17 -11.07 -3.37 4.48
C ALA A 17 -12.30 -4.28 4.27
N ASP A 18 -13.50 -3.70 4.20
CA ASP A 18 -14.78 -4.39 3.98
C ASP A 18 -14.96 -4.84 2.52
N HIS A 19 -14.25 -4.21 1.57
CA HIS A 19 -14.45 -4.47 0.15
C HIS A 19 -13.60 -5.64 -0.37
N PRO A 20 -14.14 -6.55 -1.21
CA PRO A 20 -13.39 -7.71 -1.73
C PRO A 20 -12.14 -7.32 -2.56
N ASN A 21 -12.14 -6.14 -3.19
CA ASN A 21 -10.97 -5.62 -3.89
C ASN A 21 -9.79 -5.35 -2.93
N PHE A 22 -10.05 -5.06 -1.65
CA PHE A 22 -8.99 -4.89 -0.65
C PHE A 22 -8.21 -6.19 -0.45
N ASN A 23 -8.93 -7.32 -0.36
CA ASN A 23 -8.32 -8.63 -0.26
C ASN A 23 -7.50 -9.00 -1.51
N HIS A 24 -7.99 -8.65 -2.71
CA HIS A 24 -7.19 -8.82 -3.93
C HIS A 24 -5.90 -8.00 -3.90
N GLY A 25 -5.95 -6.74 -3.43
CA GLY A 25 -4.76 -5.91 -3.26
C GLY A 25 -3.75 -6.53 -2.29
N LEU A 26 -4.22 -7.05 -1.15
CA LEU A 26 -3.39 -7.78 -0.18
C LEU A 26 -2.77 -9.05 -0.77
N GLN A 27 -3.54 -9.86 -1.50
CA GLN A 27 -3.03 -11.08 -2.13
C GLN A 27 -2.01 -10.76 -3.22
N LEU A 28 -2.23 -9.71 -4.00
CA LEU A 28 -1.27 -9.24 -4.99
C LEU A 28 0.02 -8.77 -4.33
N ALA A 29 -0.09 -8.00 -3.24
CA ALA A 29 1.06 -7.57 -2.44
C ALA A 29 1.84 -8.78 -1.89
N ALA A 30 1.15 -9.73 -1.28
CA ALA A 30 1.76 -10.95 -0.75
C ALA A 30 2.47 -11.77 -1.85
N ALA A 31 1.83 -11.93 -3.01
CA ALA A 31 2.42 -12.64 -4.14
C ALA A 31 3.67 -11.93 -4.68
N ALA A 32 3.65 -10.60 -4.76
CA ALA A 32 4.79 -9.82 -5.18
C ALA A 32 5.95 -9.89 -4.18
N LEU A 33 5.68 -9.79 -2.87
CA LEU A 33 6.69 -9.97 -1.81
C LEU A 33 7.31 -11.38 -1.86
N ASN A 34 6.48 -12.43 -2.03
CA ASN A 34 6.96 -13.80 -2.20
C ASN A 34 7.84 -13.98 -3.45
N ALA A 35 7.57 -13.21 -4.50
CA ALA A 35 8.39 -13.14 -5.69
C ALA A 35 9.64 -12.24 -5.54
N GLN A 36 9.99 -11.82 -4.31
CA GLN A 36 11.11 -10.92 -3.98
C GLN A 36 11.05 -9.56 -4.68
N ASN A 37 9.85 -9.09 -5.01
CA ASN A 37 9.61 -7.77 -5.58
C ASN A 37 9.41 -6.72 -4.48
N GLU A 38 9.78 -5.47 -4.74
CA GLU A 38 9.46 -4.38 -3.82
C GLU A 38 8.01 -3.95 -4.01
N VAL A 39 7.25 -3.97 -2.92
CA VAL A 39 5.83 -3.58 -2.93
C VAL A 39 5.65 -2.31 -2.12
N TYR A 40 5.08 -1.31 -2.78
CA TYR A 40 4.74 -0.01 -2.20
C TYR A 40 3.22 0.10 -2.16
N LEU A 41 2.62 0.14 -0.98
CA LEU A 41 1.18 0.23 -0.82
C LEU A 41 0.80 1.61 -0.33
N TYR A 42 -0.08 2.32 -1.04
CA TYR A 42 -0.53 3.65 -0.72
C TYR A 42 -2.03 3.67 -0.43
N CYS A 43 -2.42 3.98 0.81
CA CYS A 43 -3.80 4.08 1.25
C CYS A 43 -4.33 5.53 1.13
N LEU A 44 -5.43 5.67 0.39
CA LEU A 44 -6.22 6.89 0.23
C LEU A 44 -7.63 6.70 0.77
N ASP A 45 -8.26 7.82 1.09
CA ASP A 45 -9.67 7.85 1.48
C ASP A 45 -10.00 6.76 2.50
N GLU A 46 -11.03 5.92 2.33
CA GLU A 46 -11.41 4.87 3.30
C GLU A 46 -10.29 3.86 3.63
N ALA A 47 -9.34 3.65 2.73
CA ALA A 47 -8.23 2.73 2.96
C ALA A 47 -7.32 3.18 4.12
N VAL A 48 -7.33 4.47 4.50
CA VAL A 48 -6.55 4.95 5.66
C VAL A 48 -7.07 4.37 6.98
N CYS A 49 -8.36 4.02 7.08
CA CYS A 49 -8.90 3.29 8.23
C CYS A 49 -8.35 1.85 8.28
N ALA A 50 -8.16 1.24 7.12
CA ALA A 50 -7.65 -0.11 6.99
C ALA A 50 -6.15 -0.21 7.31
N VAL A 51 -5.41 0.89 7.39
CA VAL A 51 -3.94 0.89 7.57
C VAL A 51 -3.49 0.18 8.87
N SER A 52 -4.35 0.18 9.88
CA SER A 52 -4.11 -0.49 11.17
C SER A 52 -4.60 -1.94 11.20
N ASP A 53 -5.11 -2.47 10.08
CA ASP A 53 -5.52 -3.87 9.94
C ASP A 53 -4.28 -4.77 10.08
N GLU A 54 -4.41 -5.84 10.88
CA GLU A 54 -3.34 -6.80 11.16
C GLU A 54 -2.78 -7.41 9.87
N ARG A 55 -3.59 -7.57 8.82
CA ARG A 55 -3.14 -8.11 7.53
C ARG A 55 -2.14 -7.18 6.85
N LEU A 56 -2.37 -5.87 6.89
CA LEU A 56 -1.42 -4.90 6.35
C LEU A 56 -0.16 -4.81 7.19
N GLN A 57 -0.28 -4.86 8.51
CA GLN A 57 0.89 -4.87 9.42
C GLN A 57 1.74 -6.12 9.23
N THR A 58 1.12 -7.27 9.00
CA THR A 58 1.83 -8.52 8.67
C THR A 58 2.61 -8.35 7.38
N LEU A 59 1.99 -7.87 6.29
CA LEU A 59 2.67 -7.65 5.01
C LEU A 59 3.80 -6.62 5.13
N LYS A 60 3.60 -5.55 5.90
CA LYS A 60 4.64 -4.57 6.21
C LYS A 60 5.84 -5.24 6.90
N GLY A 61 5.59 -6.13 7.87
CA GLY A 61 6.61 -6.95 8.51
C GLY A 61 7.38 -7.85 7.53
N HIS A 62 6.74 -8.29 6.44
CA HIS A 62 7.37 -9.03 5.34
C HIS A 62 8.21 -8.17 4.38
N GLY A 63 8.27 -6.84 4.57
CA GLY A 63 9.06 -5.93 3.75
C GLY A 63 8.24 -5.01 2.83
N LEU A 64 6.91 -5.03 2.94
CA LEU A 64 6.05 -4.08 2.23
C LEU A 64 6.18 -2.68 2.80
N ARG A 65 6.31 -1.67 1.94
CA ARG A 65 6.31 -0.27 2.35
C ARG A 65 4.89 0.27 2.33
N LEU A 66 4.34 0.51 3.52
CA LEU A 66 2.98 1.02 3.69
C LEU A 66 2.99 2.55 3.82
N PHE A 67 2.20 3.22 2.99
CA PHE A 67 2.01 4.66 2.96
C PHE A 67 0.54 4.99 3.15
N ALA A 68 0.25 6.09 3.84
CA ALA A 68 -1.10 6.57 4.05
C ALA A 68 -1.20 8.07 3.79
N CYS A 69 -2.35 8.53 3.33
CA CYS A 69 -2.58 9.96 3.16
C CYS A 69 -2.73 10.65 4.52
N SER A 70 -1.77 11.53 4.87
CA SER A 70 -1.83 12.32 6.12
C SER A 70 -3.08 13.20 6.15
N PHE A 71 -3.47 13.76 5.00
CA PHE A 71 -4.65 14.62 4.89
C PHE A 71 -5.94 13.84 5.15
N ALA A 72 -6.13 12.68 4.52
CA ALA A 72 -7.33 11.85 4.74
C ALA A 72 -7.41 11.32 6.18
N SER A 73 -6.27 10.98 6.77
CA SER A 73 -6.19 10.53 8.17
C SER A 73 -6.62 11.63 9.13
N LYS A 74 -6.08 12.86 8.95
CA LYS A 74 -6.47 14.04 9.73
C LYS A 74 -7.93 14.42 9.55
N GLN A 75 -8.43 14.37 8.31
CA GLN A 75 -9.82 14.68 8.01
C GLN A 75 -10.79 13.73 8.73
N ARG A 76 -10.42 12.46 8.91
CA ARG A 76 -11.20 11.47 9.67
C ARG A 76 -10.90 11.42 11.17
N GLY A 77 -9.97 12.25 11.66
CA GLY A 77 -9.56 12.23 13.07
C GLY A 77 -8.81 10.96 13.48
N LEU A 78 -8.18 10.26 12.53
CA LEU A 78 -7.35 9.10 12.83
C LEU A 78 -5.95 9.54 13.27
N PRO A 79 -5.42 8.97 14.36
CA PRO A 79 -4.05 9.24 14.78
C PRO A 79 -3.06 8.73 13.73
N GLU A 80 -2.07 9.54 13.40
CA GLU A 80 -0.92 9.11 12.60
C GLU A 80 -0.09 8.17 13.47
N THR A 81 -0.14 6.87 13.18
CA THR A 81 0.54 5.82 13.95
C THR A 81 1.86 5.44 13.29
N GLU A 82 2.67 4.61 13.93
CA GLU A 82 3.90 4.09 13.31
C GLU A 82 3.61 2.96 12.31
N ASN A 83 2.33 2.64 12.13
CA ASN A 83 1.81 1.56 11.28
C ASN A 83 2.06 1.82 9.79
N ALA A 84 2.13 3.09 9.36
CA ALA A 84 2.42 3.47 7.99
C ALA A 84 3.19 4.79 7.92
N ILE A 85 3.76 5.07 6.76
CA ILE A 85 4.39 6.36 6.49
C ILE A 85 3.32 7.30 5.95
N TYR A 86 3.00 8.33 6.74
CA TYR A 86 1.98 9.30 6.38
C TYR A 86 2.58 10.37 5.46
N GLY A 87 1.99 10.53 4.27
CA GLY A 87 2.46 11.43 3.23
C GLY A 87 1.34 12.11 2.46
N GLY A 88 1.70 13.08 1.62
CA GLY A 88 0.77 13.75 0.71
C GLY A 88 0.75 13.11 -0.68
N LEU A 89 0.02 13.73 -1.60
CA LEU A 89 -0.06 13.33 -3.01
C LEU A 89 1.32 13.33 -3.71
N THR A 90 2.25 14.18 -3.29
CA THR A 90 3.64 14.18 -3.80
C THR A 90 4.32 12.82 -3.61
N MET A 91 4.03 12.14 -2.50
CA MET A 91 4.60 10.83 -2.21
C MET A 91 4.00 9.74 -3.11
N LEU A 92 2.71 9.86 -3.45
CA LEU A 92 2.10 8.99 -4.44
C LEU A 92 2.76 9.17 -5.82
N SER A 93 2.97 10.41 -6.26
CA SER A 93 3.66 10.70 -7.52
C SER A 93 5.07 10.11 -7.54
N ASP A 94 5.80 10.17 -6.42
CA ASP A 94 7.13 9.57 -6.27
C ASP A 94 7.08 8.02 -6.34
N VAL A 95 6.10 7.39 -5.67
CA VAL A 95 5.87 5.95 -5.76
C VAL A 95 5.54 5.55 -7.21
N MET A 96 4.68 6.31 -7.89
CA MET A 96 4.35 6.08 -9.30
C MET A 96 5.57 6.21 -10.21
N ALA A 97 6.46 7.18 -9.96
CA ALA A 97 7.68 7.36 -10.73
C ALA A 97 8.75 6.29 -10.40
N SER A 98 8.77 5.79 -9.17
CA SER A 98 9.74 4.80 -8.69
C SER A 98 9.33 3.36 -9.01
N THR A 99 8.04 3.09 -9.26
CA THR A 99 7.51 1.75 -9.51
C THR A 99 7.40 1.45 -11.01
N ASP A 100 7.66 0.19 -11.39
CA ASP A 100 7.53 -0.29 -12.78
C ASP A 100 6.05 -0.43 -13.17
N ARG A 101 5.21 -0.73 -12.18
CA ARG A 101 3.77 -0.93 -12.38
C ARG A 101 3.02 -0.42 -11.18
N LEU A 102 1.98 0.37 -11.42
CA LEU A 102 1.03 0.79 -10.39
C LEU A 102 -0.32 0.11 -10.63
N VAL A 103 -0.90 -0.48 -9.58
CA VAL A 103 -2.24 -1.07 -9.60
C VAL A 103 -3.09 -0.36 -8.57
N SER A 104 -4.18 0.27 -9.03
CA SER A 104 -5.13 0.96 -8.17
C SER A 104 -6.38 0.11 -7.97
N PHE A 105 -6.80 -0.04 -6.71
CA PHE A 105 -8.07 -0.63 -6.32
C PHE A 105 -8.98 0.46 -5.77
N ASN A 106 -10.11 0.65 -6.46
CA ASN A 106 -11.21 1.53 -6.12
C ASN A 106 -12.51 0.71 -6.01
#